data_AF-A0A535A3I4-F1
#
_entry.id   AF-A0A535A3I4-F1
#
_cell.length_a   1.000
_cell.length_b   1.000
_cell.length_c   1.000
_cell.angle_alpha   90.00
_cell.angle_beta   90.00
_cell.angle_gamma   90.00
#
_symmetry.space_group_name_H-M   'P 1'
#
loop_
_entity.id
_entity.type
_entity.pdbx_description
1 polymer ?
#
loop_
_entity_poly.entity_id
_entity_poly.type
_entity_poly.pdbx_seq_one_letter_code
_entity_poly.pdbx_strand_id
1 'polypeptide(L)'
;MIWRFRFRKARTRARDKAQDRGDWAPIPNEVRRRTQQEFHAWAAMVRTSVEAIQALAEEIKDRDRALEDLLQSPKPDPAAIGALVLEIQARRTEIQRILEALPALDDMGEAGEAGRPGAALPR
;
A
#
# COMPACT_ATOMS: atom_id res chain seq x y z
N MET A 1 -42.62 29.97 39.21
CA MET A 1 -41.75 31.16 38.99
C MET A 1 -41.33 31.12 37.53
N ILE A 2 -42.01 31.82 36.60
CA ILE A 2 -41.75 33.20 36.11
C ILE A 2 -40.24 33.38 35.91
N TRP A 3 -39.71 33.64 34.71
CA TRP A 3 -39.77 34.93 34.04
C TRP A 3 -39.78 34.84 32.50
N ARG A 4 -40.68 35.65 31.91
CA ARG A 4 -40.67 36.08 30.51
C ARG A 4 -39.57 37.12 30.32
N PHE A 5 -38.83 37.07 29.22
CA PHE A 5 -38.27 38.27 28.62
C PHE A 5 -38.42 38.22 27.09
N ARG A 6 -39.08 39.26 26.58
CA ARG A 6 -39.16 39.66 25.17
C ARG A 6 -37.98 40.58 24.83
N PHE A 7 -37.84 40.85 23.53
CA PHE A 7 -36.88 41.70 22.80
C PHE A 7 -35.71 40.87 22.24
N ARG A 8 -35.34 40.97 20.96
CA ARG A 8 -35.53 42.04 19.96
C ARG A 8 -35.41 41.46 18.56
N LYS A 9 -36.27 41.93 17.66
CA LYS A 9 -36.26 41.64 16.23
C LYS A 9 -35.08 42.39 15.57
N ALA A 10 -34.49 41.71 14.59
CA ALA A 10 -33.81 42.22 13.40
C ALA A 10 -32.33 42.63 13.45
N ARG A 11 -31.65 42.20 12.36
CA ARG A 11 -30.34 42.60 11.82
C ARG A 11 -29.18 41.81 12.46
N THR A 12 -28.64 40.76 11.84
CA THR A 12 -27.99 40.76 10.52
C THR A 12 -28.05 39.35 9.88
N ARG A 13 -28.96 39.17 8.91
CA ARG A 13 -28.72 38.21 7.83
C ARG A 13 -27.60 38.80 6.99
N ALA A 14 -26.54 38.01 6.74
CA ALA A 14 -25.37 38.29 5.90
C ALA A 14 -24.07 38.58 6.66
N ARG A 15 -23.55 37.60 7.44
CA ARG A 15 -22.09 37.49 7.59
C ARG A 15 -21.50 36.13 8.01
N ASP A 16 -22.24 35.02 8.04
CA ASP A 16 -21.65 33.71 8.37
C ASP A 16 -22.04 32.62 7.35
N LYS A 17 -21.90 32.94 6.06
CA LYS A 17 -21.80 31.93 4.99
C LYS A 17 -20.43 31.94 4.29
N ALA A 18 -19.43 32.56 4.93
CA ALA A 18 -18.08 32.64 4.39
C ALA A 18 -17.09 31.70 5.08
N GLN A 19 -17.45 31.10 6.22
CA GLN A 19 -16.52 30.31 7.04
C GLN A 19 -16.64 28.79 6.82
N ASP A 20 -17.52 28.35 5.91
CA ASP A 20 -17.67 26.94 5.50
C ASP A 20 -17.16 26.71 4.06
N ARG A 21 -16.22 27.56 3.64
CA ARG A 21 -15.31 27.30 2.51
C ARG A 21 -13.87 27.26 3.03
N GLY A 22 -13.71 26.58 4.16
CA GLY A 22 -12.41 26.27 4.75
C GLY A 22 -11.68 25.27 3.87
N ASP A 23 -10.72 25.80 3.13
CA ASP A 23 -9.41 25.18 2.88
C ASP A 23 -9.33 24.02 1.87
N TRP A 24 -9.83 24.25 0.66
CA TRP A 24 -9.24 23.61 -0.52
C TRP A 24 -8.16 24.51 -1.09
N ALA A 25 -7.07 24.73 -0.33
CA ALA A 25 -5.85 25.24 -0.93
C ALA A 25 -5.46 24.28 -2.07
N PRO A 26 -5.30 24.77 -3.31
CA PRO A 26 -4.85 23.91 -4.40
C PRO A 26 -3.53 23.27 -3.97
N ILE A 27 -3.48 21.93 -3.93
CA ILE A 27 -2.23 21.21 -3.69
C ILE A 27 -1.21 21.79 -4.67
N PRO A 28 -0.08 22.33 -4.19
CA PRO A 28 0.93 22.91 -5.06
C PRO A 28 1.30 21.89 -6.15
N ASN A 29 1.38 22.33 -7.40
CA ASN A 29 1.62 21.42 -8.53
C ASN A 29 2.87 20.53 -8.34
N GLU A 30 3.86 21.01 -7.59
CA GLU A 30 5.06 20.25 -7.23
C GLU A 30 4.77 19.08 -6.28
N VAL A 31 3.92 19.28 -5.27
CA VAL A 31 3.47 18.22 -4.35
C VAL A 31 2.67 17.18 -5.12
N ARG A 32 1.75 17.61 -5.99
CA ARG A 32 1.00 16.70 -6.87
C ARG A 32 1.92 15.88 -7.78
N ARG A 33 2.93 16.51 -8.39
CA ARG A 33 3.88 15.82 -9.29
C ARG A 33 4.73 14.81 -8.52
N ARG A 34 5.15 15.16 -7.29
CA ARG A 34 5.94 14.26 -6.43
C ARG A 34 5.13 13.02 -6.03
N THR A 35 3.92 13.19 -5.53
CA THR A 35 3.03 12.07 -5.18
C THR A 35 2.73 11.18 -6.38
N GLN A 36 2.57 11.78 -7.57
CA GLN A 36 2.38 11.01 -8.80
C GLN A 36 3.63 10.20 -9.18
N GLN A 37 4.84 10.76 -9.03
CA GLN A 37 6.08 10.03 -9.26
C GLN A 37 6.28 8.88 -8.26
N GLU A 38 5.99 9.12 -6.98
CA GLU A 38 6.04 8.11 -5.92
C GLU A 38 5.06 6.97 -6.20
N PHE A 39 3.83 7.27 -6.62
CA PHE A 39 2.85 6.27 -7.04
C PHE A 39 3.31 5.46 -8.25
N HIS A 40 3.87 6.10 -9.28
CA HIS A 40 4.38 5.38 -10.44
C HIS A 40 5.57 4.47 -10.08
N ALA A 41 6.46 4.91 -9.20
CA ALA A 41 7.57 4.09 -8.71
C ALA A 41 7.06 2.88 -7.92
N TRP A 42 6.10 3.09 -7.00
CA TRP A 42 5.44 2.01 -6.27
C TRP A 42 4.77 1.01 -7.21
N ALA A 43 3.96 1.49 -8.16
CA ALA A 43 3.25 0.63 -9.11
C ALA A 43 4.20 -0.18 -9.99
N ALA A 44 5.32 0.41 -10.41
CA ALA A 44 6.36 -0.29 -11.15
C ALA A 44 7.02 -1.39 -10.32
N MET A 45 7.31 -1.12 -9.04
CA MET A 45 7.84 -2.12 -8.11
C MET A 45 6.86 -3.28 -7.91
N VAL A 46 5.59 -2.99 -7.60
CA VAL A 46 4.54 -4.02 -7.44
C VAL A 46 4.40 -4.88 -8.70
N ARG A 47 4.37 -4.24 -9.88
CA ARG A 47 4.30 -4.97 -11.16
C ARG A 47 5.49 -5.91 -11.34
N THR A 48 6.70 -5.42 -11.08
CA THR A 48 7.93 -6.21 -11.21
C THR A 48 7.92 -7.41 -10.26
N SER A 49 7.48 -7.21 -9.01
CA SER A 49 7.32 -8.29 -8.04
C SER A 49 6.28 -9.33 -8.46
N VAL A 50 5.16 -8.91 -9.06
CA VAL A 50 4.16 -9.84 -9.60
C VAL A 50 4.74 -10.67 -10.75
N GLU A 51 5.45 -10.03 -11.68
CA GLU A 51 6.11 -10.73 -12.79
C GLU A 51 7.14 -11.76 -12.27
N ALA A 52 7.94 -11.40 -11.25
CA ALA A 52 8.88 -12.31 -10.61
C ALA A 52 8.19 -13.49 -9.90
N ILE A 53 7.13 -13.24 -9.14
CA ILE A 53 6.35 -14.29 -8.46
C ILE A 53 5.72 -15.25 -9.48
N GLN A 54 5.18 -14.74 -10.59
CA GLN A 54 4.61 -15.56 -11.64
C GLN A 54 5.67 -16.50 -12.25
N ALA A 55 6.87 -15.98 -12.56
CA ALA A 55 7.96 -16.81 -13.06
C ALA A 55 8.35 -17.92 -12.05
N LEU A 56 8.50 -17.58 -10.77
CA LEU A 56 8.80 -18.55 -9.72
C LEU A 56 7.69 -19.60 -9.56
N ALA A 57 6.43 -19.19 -9.70
CA ALA A 57 5.29 -20.11 -9.60
C ALA A 57 5.26 -21.11 -10.76
N GLU A 58 5.59 -20.70 -11.98
CA GLU A 58 5.74 -21.63 -13.12
C GLU A 58 6.93 -22.57 -12.91
N GLU A 59 8.07 -22.07 -12.41
CA GLU A 59 9.22 -22.91 -12.09
C GLU A 59 8.92 -23.97 -11.01
N ILE A 60 8.04 -23.65 -10.05
CA ILE A 60 7.55 -24.60 -9.05
C ILE A 60 6.68 -25.66 -9.72
N LYS A 61 5.72 -25.26 -10.57
CA LYS A 61 4.85 -26.20 -11.29
C LYS A 61 5.65 -27.20 -12.12
N ASP A 62 6.67 -26.74 -12.84
CA ASP A 62 7.51 -27.62 -13.66
C ASP A 62 8.28 -28.64 -12.81
N ARG A 63 8.71 -28.24 -11.60
CA ARG A 63 9.39 -29.13 -10.66
C ARG A 63 8.44 -30.09 -9.96
N ASP A 64 7.24 -29.64 -9.63
CA ASP A 64 6.18 -30.51 -9.09
C ASP A 64 5.85 -31.61 -10.12
N ARG A 65 5.74 -31.27 -11.42
CA ARG A 65 5.60 -32.27 -12.50
C ARG A 65 6.78 -33.24 -12.58
N ALA A 66 8.01 -32.72 -12.55
CA ALA A 66 9.21 -33.58 -12.57
C ALA A 66 9.28 -34.52 -11.35
N LEU A 67 8.80 -34.05 -10.19
CA LEU A 67 8.70 -34.85 -8.98
C LEU A 67 7.63 -35.93 -9.11
N GLU A 68 6.46 -35.60 -9.67
CA GLU A 68 5.40 -36.58 -9.97
C GLU A 68 5.91 -37.68 -10.91
N ASP A 69 6.59 -37.32 -12.01
CA ASP A 69 7.18 -38.27 -12.95
C ASP A 69 8.21 -39.19 -12.26
N LEU A 70 9.05 -38.63 -11.40
CA LEU A 70 10.07 -39.37 -10.68
C LEU A 70 9.47 -40.36 -9.67
N LEU A 71 8.37 -39.98 -9.00
CA LEU A 71 7.64 -40.82 -8.06
C LEU A 71 6.91 -41.99 -8.76
N GLN A 72 6.51 -41.81 -10.02
CA GLN A 72 5.88 -42.86 -10.83
C GLN A 72 6.90 -43.80 -11.50
N SER A 73 8.19 -43.47 -11.45
CA SER A 73 9.24 -44.32 -11.99
C SER A 73 9.27 -45.71 -11.31
N PRO A 74 9.57 -46.80 -12.04
CA PRO A 74 9.65 -48.15 -11.47
C PRO A 74 10.73 -48.30 -10.38
N LYS A 75 11.70 -47.39 -10.34
CA LYS A 75 12.70 -47.31 -9.27
C LYS A 75 12.97 -45.84 -8.94
N PRO A 76 12.16 -45.20 -8.08
CA PRO A 76 12.33 -43.80 -7.73
C PRO A 76 13.68 -43.60 -7.03
N ASP A 77 14.42 -42.56 -7.42
CA ASP A 77 15.67 -42.18 -6.79
C ASP A 77 15.41 -41.22 -5.61
N PRO A 78 15.63 -41.65 -4.35
CA PRO A 78 15.38 -40.80 -3.18
C PRO A 78 16.24 -39.54 -3.15
N ALA A 79 17.45 -39.58 -3.72
CA ALA A 79 18.34 -38.42 -3.74
C ALA A 79 17.81 -37.34 -4.68
N ALA A 80 17.40 -37.72 -5.89
CA ALA A 80 16.78 -36.83 -6.86
C ALA A 80 15.44 -36.27 -6.36
N ILE A 81 14.62 -37.08 -5.68
CA ILE A 81 13.39 -36.62 -5.01
C ILE A 81 13.72 -35.55 -3.96
N GLY A 82 14.68 -35.83 -3.09
CA GLY A 82 15.10 -34.89 -2.05
C GLY A 82 15.59 -33.56 -2.61
N ALA A 83 16.35 -33.59 -3.71
CA ALA A 83 16.82 -32.40 -4.40
C ALA A 83 15.65 -31.56 -4.94
N LEU A 84 14.68 -32.16 -5.62
CA LEU A 84 13.51 -31.46 -6.15
C LEU A 84 12.67 -30.81 -5.03
N VAL A 85 12.46 -31.52 -3.92
CA VAL A 85 11.73 -30.98 -2.75
C VAL A 85 12.43 -29.74 -2.20
N LEU A 86 13.75 -29.77 -2.02
CA LEU A 86 14.52 -28.62 -1.55
C LEU A 86 14.46 -27.45 -2.53
N GLU A 87 14.54 -27.72 -3.84
CA GLU A 87 14.43 -26.69 -4.87
C GLU A 87 13.06 -26.01 -4.90
N ILE A 88 11.98 -26.76 -4.68
CA ILE A 88 10.61 -26.23 -4.58
C ILE A 88 10.49 -25.35 -3.32
N GLN A 89 11.00 -25.82 -2.18
CA GLN A 89 10.99 -25.05 -0.93
C GLN A 89 11.78 -23.75 -1.03
N ALA A 90 12.94 -23.77 -1.69
CA ALA A 90 13.74 -22.58 -1.93
C ALA A 90 12.97 -21.53 -2.73
N ARG A 91 12.26 -21.93 -3.79
CA ARG A 91 11.44 -21.03 -4.61
C ARG A 91 10.24 -20.46 -3.86
N ARG A 92 9.57 -21.28 -3.04
CA ARG A 92 8.49 -20.81 -2.16
C ARG A 92 9.00 -19.77 -1.15
N THR A 93 10.21 -19.98 -0.63
CA THR A 93 10.86 -19.02 0.26
C THR A 93 11.18 -17.72 -0.46
N GLU A 94 11.62 -17.78 -1.72
CA GLU A 94 11.89 -16.59 -2.52
C GLU A 94 10.62 -15.79 -2.82
N ILE A 95 9.51 -16.46 -3.15
CA ILE A 95 8.19 -15.81 -3.27
C ILE A 95 7.83 -15.09 -1.97
N GLN A 96 8.01 -15.76 -0.82
CA GLN A 96 7.72 -15.18 0.49
C GLN A 96 8.56 -13.92 0.75
N ARG A 97 9.85 -13.93 0.42
CA ARG A 97 10.72 -12.75 0.54
C ARG A 97 10.26 -11.60 -0.35
N ILE A 98 9.83 -11.88 -1.58
CA ILE A 98 9.31 -10.85 -2.48
C ILE A 98 8.03 -10.23 -1.88
N LEU A 99 7.13 -11.05 -1.34
CA LEU A 99 5.91 -10.57 -0.69
C LEU A 99 6.19 -9.72 0.55
N GLU A 100 7.18 -10.11 1.36
CA GLU A 100 7.62 -9.36 2.55
C GLU A 100 8.31 -8.04 2.20
N ALA A 101 8.97 -7.97 1.04
CA ALA A 101 9.62 -6.77 0.54
C ALA A 101 8.68 -5.80 -0.20
N LEU A 102 7.41 -6.18 -0.41
CA LEU A 102 6.46 -5.31 -1.08
C LEU A 102 6.11 -4.10 -0.19
N PRO A 103 6.19 -2.87 -0.71
CA PRO A 103 5.81 -1.68 0.04
C PRO A 103 4.30 -1.67 0.33
N ALA A 104 3.91 -1.32 1.56
CA ALA A 104 2.51 -1.15 1.89
C ALA A 104 1.92 0.02 1.10
N LEU A 105 0.64 -0.07 0.76
CA LEU A 105 -0.05 1.02 0.05
C LEU A 105 -0.13 2.30 0.91
N ASP A 106 -0.24 2.13 2.22
CA ASP A 106 -0.39 3.23 3.19
C ASP A 106 0.92 4.04 3.38
N ASP A 107 2.08 3.44 3.10
CA ASP A 107 3.39 4.09 3.18
C ASP A 107 3.58 5.22 2.14
N MET A 108 2.69 5.32 1.14
CA MET A 108 2.66 6.41 0.17
C MET A 108 1.99 7.71 0.69
N GLY A 109 1.29 7.65 1.82
CA GLY A 109 0.49 8.78 2.34
C GLY A 109 1.23 9.74 3.27
N GLU A 110 2.28 9.31 3.98
CA GLU A 110 2.87 10.10 5.07
C GLU A 110 3.87 11.19 4.63
N ALA A 111 4.40 11.14 3.40
CA ALA A 111 5.40 12.11 2.93
C ALA A 111 4.83 13.54 2.69
N GLY A 112 3.51 13.72 2.83
CA GLY A 112 2.82 14.99 2.63
C GLY A 112 2.54 15.81 3.90
N GLU A 113 2.75 15.27 5.11
CA GLU A 113 2.37 15.94 6.37
C GLU A 113 3.50 16.74 7.05
N ALA A 114 4.61 17.01 6.36
CA ALA A 114 5.66 17.91 6.82
C ALA A 114 5.31 19.38 6.49
N GLY A 115 4.27 19.92 7.13
CA GLY A 115 3.77 21.25 6.80
C GLY A 115 2.79 21.87 7.80
N ARG A 116 2.88 21.58 9.10
CA ARG A 116 2.26 22.42 10.13
C ARG A 116 3.29 23.35 10.76
N PRO A 117 3.43 24.61 10.29
CA PRO A 117 4.11 25.64 11.06
C PRO A 117 3.16 26.20 12.12
N GLY A 118 3.59 26.16 13.38
CA GLY A 118 3.22 27.16 14.38
C GLY A 118 2.00 26.88 15.24
N ALA A 119 2.24 26.32 16.43
CA ALA A 119 1.56 26.74 17.65
C ALA A 119 2.39 26.38 18.90
N ALA A 120 3.55 27.02 19.06
CA ALA A 120 4.00 27.48 20.37
C ALA A 120 3.41 28.90 20.51
N LEU A 121 2.72 29.35 21.57
CA LEU A 121 2.91 29.33 23.03
C LEU A 121 1.55 29.74 23.69
N PRO A 122 1.47 30.21 24.95
CA PRO A 122 1.55 29.51 26.24
C PRO A 122 0.28 29.73 27.12
N ARG A 123 0.21 29.07 28.27
CA ARG A 123 -0.17 29.70 29.55
C ARG A 123 0.56 29.01 30.70
#